data_AF-A0ABD5DG94-F1
#
_entry.id   AF-A0ABD5DG94-F1
#
_cell.length_a   1.000
_cell.length_b   1.000
_cell.length_c   1.000
_cell.angle_alpha   90.00
_cell.angle_beta   90.00
_cell.angle_gamma   90.00
#
_symmetry.space_group_name_H-M   'P 1'
#
loop_
_entity.id
_entity.type
_entity.pdbx_description
1 polymer ?
#
loop_
_entity_poly.entity_id
_entity_poly.type
_entity_poly.pdbx_seq_one_letter_code
_entity_poly.pdbx_strand_id
1 'polypeptide(L)' 'LCETLRAFSAQHPESVLYQTSLMSALLSGVYEGSTTIADLLKHGDFGLGTFNELDGELIAFSSQVYQLRADGSARKAQP' A
#
# COMPACT_ATOMS: atom_id res chain seq x y z
N LEU A 1 -14.83 -15.88 24.95
CA LEU A 1 -14.76 -14.75 23.99
C LEU A 1 -13.31 -14.42 23.61
N CYS A 2 -12.43 -14.10 24.57
CA CYS A 2 -11.02 -13.79 24.29
C CYS A 2 -10.22 -14.96 23.70
N GLU A 3 -10.49 -16.21 24.10
CA GLU A 3 -9.81 -17.39 23.53
C GLU A 3 -10.25 -17.67 22.09
N THR A 4 -11.53 -17.45 21.78
CA THR A 4 -12.08 -17.63 20.43
C THR A 4 -11.53 -16.60 19.44
N LEU A 5 -11.39 -15.33 19.86
CA LEU A 5 -10.76 -14.26 19.07
C LEU A 5 -9.26 -14.51 18.84
N ARG A 6 -8.54 -15.03 19.84
CA ARG A 6 -7.12 -15.40 19.68
C ARG A 6 -6.93 -16.61 18.77
N ALA A 7 -7.80 -17.62 18.85
CA ALA A 7 -7.76 -18.77 17.95
C ALA A 7 -8.06 -18.37 16.49
N PHE A 8 -8.98 -17.42 16.27
CA PHE A 8 -9.28 -16.89 14.94
C PHE A 8 -8.11 -16.08 14.35
N SER A 9 -7.48 -15.23 15.18
CA SER A 9 -6.28 -14.49 14.78
C SER A 9 -5.06 -15.40 14.55
N ALA A 10 -4.96 -16.52 15.27
CA ALA A 10 -3.89 -17.50 15.10
C ALA A 10 -4.07 -18.40 13.86
N GLN A 11 -5.30 -18.51 13.33
CA GLN A 11 -5.58 -19.23 12.08
C GLN A 11 -5.24 -18.42 10.83
N HIS A 12 -5.09 -17.09 10.95
CA HIS A 12 -4.67 -16.19 9.88
C HIS A 12 -3.56 -15.22 10.35
N PRO A 13 -2.34 -15.72 10.63
CA PRO A 13 -1.23 -14.90 11.13
C PRO A 13 -0.78 -13.78 10.16
N GLU A 14 -1.28 -13.78 8.92
CA GLU A 14 -0.83 -12.88 7.84
C GLU A 14 -1.80 -11.71 7.55
N SER A 15 -2.87 -11.50 8.33
CA SER A 15 -3.78 -10.36 8.12
C SER A 15 -3.27 -9.08 8.79
N VAL A 16 -2.04 -8.68 8.47
CA VAL A 16 -1.44 -7.42 8.92
C VAL A 16 -1.67 -6.36 7.84
N LEU A 17 -2.36 -5.27 8.19
CA LEU A 17 -2.46 -4.11 7.32
C LEU A 17 -1.21 -3.24 7.49
N TYR A 18 -0.43 -3.10 6.42
CA TYR A 18 0.70 -2.19 6.38
C TYR A 18 0.31 -0.89 5.68
N GLN A 19 0.66 0.24 6.29
CA GLN A 19 0.46 1.56 5.71
C GLN A 19 1.71 2.40 5.98
N THR A 20 2.23 3.04 4.93
CA THR A 20 3.25 4.08 5.08
C THR A 20 2.56 5.44 5.20
N SER A 21 3.02 6.26 6.15
CA SER A 21 2.44 7.57 6.49
C SER A 21 0.98 7.50 7.02
N LEU A 22 0.35 8.67 7.14
CA LEU A 22 -1.03 8.86 7.61
C LEU A 22 -1.84 9.63 6.58
N MET A 23 -3.13 9.31 6.44
CA MET A 23 -4.04 10.04 5.56
C MET A 23 -4.12 11.54 5.92
N SER A 24 -4.02 11.88 7.21
CA SER A 24 -3.99 13.29 7.66
C SER A 24 -2.75 14.04 7.18
N ALA A 25 -1.59 13.38 7.13
CA ALA A 25 -0.35 13.98 6.61
C ALA A 25 -0.46 14.26 5.11
N LEU A 26 -1.07 13.33 4.37
CA LEU A 26 -1.34 13.48 2.94
C LEU A 26 -2.30 14.65 2.68
N LEU A 27 -3.42 14.73 3.42
CA LEU A 27 -4.35 15.86 3.33
C LEU A 27 -3.71 17.22 3.69
N SER A 28 -2.65 17.19 4.50
CA SER A 28 -1.90 18.39 4.91
C SER A 28 -0.79 18.80 3.92
N GLY A 29 -0.62 18.08 2.81
CA GLY A 29 0.36 18.42 1.77
C GLY A 29 1.70 17.68 1.85
N VAL A 30 1.82 16.65 2.69
CA VAL A 30 3.05 15.84 2.78
C VAL A 30 3.02 14.78 1.67
N TYR A 31 3.57 15.13 0.50
CA TYR A 31 3.55 14.28 -0.70
C TYR A 31 4.87 13.59 -1.01
N GLU A 32 5.91 13.81 -0.21
CA GLU A 32 7.20 13.12 -0.36
C GLU A 32 7.35 12.06 0.72
N GLY A 33 7.45 10.80 0.30
CA GLY A 33 7.80 9.66 1.15
C GLY A 33 9.15 9.06 0.75
N SER A 34 9.75 8.29 1.68
CA SER A 34 10.99 7.55 1.45
C SER A 34 10.77 6.05 1.20
N THR A 35 9.53 5.57 1.26
CA THR A 35 9.19 4.16 1.06
C THR A 35 9.22 3.81 -0.42
N THR A 36 10.04 2.84 -0.81
CA THR A 36 10.11 2.35 -2.19
C THR A 36 9.04 1.29 -2.47
N ILE A 37 8.76 1.01 -3.74
CA ILE A 37 7.89 -0.12 -4.12
C ILE A 37 8.51 -1.44 -3.64
N ALA A 38 9.83 -1.59 -3.78
CA ALA A 38 10.55 -2.75 -3.26
C ALA A 38 10.33 -2.95 -1.75
N ASP A 39 10.21 -1.88 -0.97
CA ASP A 39 9.90 -1.97 0.46
C ASP A 39 8.44 -2.35 0.71
N LEU A 40 7.49 -1.78 -0.04
CA LEU A 40 6.07 -2.13 0.07
C LEU A 40 5.81 -3.61 -0.19
N LEU A 41 6.48 -4.18 -1.21
CA LEU A 41 6.34 -5.59 -1.58
C LEU A 41 6.89 -6.57 -0.52
N LYS A 42 7.68 -6.11 0.46
CA LYS A 42 8.08 -6.92 1.62
C LYS A 42 6.94 -7.10 2.62
N HIS A 43 5.92 -6.25 2.56
CA HIS A 43 4.81 -6.21 3.52
C HIS A 43 3.51 -6.81 2.97
N GLY A 44 3.44 -7.10 1.67
CA GLY A 44 2.28 -7.74 1.04
C GLY A 44 2.35 -7.70 -0.48
N ASP A 45 1.44 -8.44 -1.11
CA ASP A 45 1.32 -8.55 -2.56
C ASP A 45 0.10 -7.81 -3.13
N PHE A 46 -0.73 -7.23 -2.26
CA PHE A 46 -1.94 -6.48 -2.59
C PHE A 46 -2.01 -5.15 -1.83
N GLY A 47 -2.45 -4.08 -2.50
CA GLY A 47 -2.61 -2.78 -1.87
C GLY A 47 -2.97 -1.67 -2.84
N LEU A 48 -3.15 -0.48 -2.29
CA LEU A 48 -3.43 0.75 -3.04
C LEU A 48 -2.79 1.95 -2.33
N GLY A 49 -2.61 3.05 -3.06
CA GLY A 49 -2.05 4.28 -2.53
C GLY A 49 -1.79 5.29 -3.64
N THR A 50 -0.80 6.15 -3.46
CA THR A 50 -0.35 7.14 -4.44
C THR A 50 1.17 7.15 -4.50
N PHE A 51 1.72 7.76 -5.55
CA PHE A 51 3.14 8.04 -5.67
C PHE A 51 3.50 9.38 -5.02
N ASN A 52 4.81 9.64 -4.91
CA ASN A 52 5.33 10.95 -4.53
C ASN A 52 4.78 12.04 -5.46
N GLU A 53 4.71 13.27 -4.96
CA GLU A 53 4.13 14.43 -5.65
C GLU A 53 2.65 14.26 -6.07
N LEU A 54 1.96 13.24 -5.55
CA LEU A 54 0.64 12.81 -6.03
C LEU A 54 0.63 12.51 -7.55
N ASP A 55 1.72 11.93 -8.09
CA ASP A 55 1.78 11.49 -9.49
C ASP A 55 0.91 10.23 -9.71
N GLY A 56 -0.40 10.38 -9.59
CA GLY A 56 -1.36 9.31 -9.81
C GLY A 56 -1.42 8.23 -8.72
N GLU A 57 -2.29 7.27 -8.96
CA GLU A 57 -2.67 6.22 -8.03
C GLU A 57 -1.78 4.99 -8.20
N LEU A 58 -1.47 4.36 -7.08
CA LEU A 58 -0.81 3.07 -6.99
C LEU A 58 -1.87 1.99 -6.78
N ILE A 59 -1.78 0.92 -7.58
CA ILE A 59 -2.45 -0.34 -7.29
C ILE A 59 -1.43 -1.48 -7.34
N ALA A 60 -1.46 -2.33 -6.32
CA ALA A 60 -0.64 -3.53 -6.23
C ALA A 60 -1.54 -4.76 -6.17
N PHE A 61 -1.25 -5.76 -7.00
CA PHE A 61 -1.91 -7.06 -6.96
C PHE A 61 -0.98 -8.14 -7.52
N SER A 62 -0.98 -9.33 -6.92
CA SER A 62 -0.10 -10.44 -7.32
C SER A 62 1.38 -10.04 -7.44
N SER A 63 1.86 -9.24 -6.48
CA SER A 63 3.23 -8.69 -6.42
C SER A 63 3.63 -7.84 -7.64
N GLN A 64 2.66 -7.35 -8.41
CA GLN A 64 2.86 -6.39 -9.48
C GLN A 64 2.26 -5.05 -9.10
N VAL A 65 3.00 -3.98 -9.35
CA VAL A 65 2.58 -2.61 -9.02
C VAL A 65 2.38 -1.83 -10.30
N TYR A 66 1.28 -1.08 -10.34
CA TYR A 66 0.90 -0.23 -11.46
C TYR A 66 0.63 1.19 -10.98
N GLN A 67 0.96 2.15 -11.84
CA GLN A 67 0.66 3.56 -11.67
C GLN A 67 -0.43 3.95 -12.65
N LEU A 68 -1.55 4.44 -12.13
CA LEU A 68 -2.66 5.00 -12.90
C LEU A 68 -2.59 6.52 -12.80
N ARG A 69 -2.38 7.20 -13.93
CA ARG A 69 -2.19 8.64 -13.94
C ARG A 69 -3.48 9.37 -14.30
N ALA A 70 -3.55 10.64 -13.93
CA ALA A 70 -4.72 11.49 -14.19
C ALA A 70 -5.00 11.71 -15.69
N ASP A 71 -3.99 11.52 -16.55
CA ASP A 71 -4.14 11.54 -18.02
C ASP A 71 -4.80 10.27 -18.59
N GLY A 72 -5.14 9.29 -17.74
CA GLY A 72 -5.72 8.01 -18.12
C GLY A 72 -4.70 6.95 -18.54
N SER A 73 -3.41 7.27 -18.55
CA SER A 73 -2.36 6.28 -18.80
C SER A 73 -2.14 5.37 -17.58
N ALA A 74 -1.95 4.07 -17.86
CA ALA A 74 -1.60 3.08 -16.86
C ALA A 74 -0.29 2.40 -17.25
N ARG A 75 0.68 2.38 -16.34
CA ARG A 75 2.00 1.76 -16.59
C ARG A 75 2.43 0.90 -15.42
N LYS A 76 3.25 -0.11 -15.70
CA LYS A 76 3.89 -0.92 -14.66
C LYS A 76 4.93 -0.05 -13.94
N ALA A 77 4.86 -0.01 -12.62
CA ALA A 77 5.80 0.74 -11.81
C ALA A 77 7.07 -0.09 -11.59
N GLN A 78 8.22 0.58 -11.50
CA GLN A 78 9.50 -0.08 -11.26
C GLN A 78 9.78 -0.12 -9.75
N PRO A 79 10.32 -1.23 -9.22
CA PRO A 79 10.67 -1.38 -7.80
C PRO A 79 11.66 -0.34 -7.28
#